data_AF-A0A9E0V675-F1
#
_entry.id   AF-A0A9E0V675-F1
#
_cell.length_a   1.000
_cell.length_b   1.000
_cell.length_c   1.000
_cell.angle_alpha   90.00
_cell.angle_beta   90.00
_cell.angle_gamma   90.00
#
_symmetry.space_group_name_H-M   'P 1'
#
loop_
_entity.id
_entity.type
_entity.pdbx_description
1 polymer ?
#
loop_
_entity_poly.entity_id
_entity_poly.type
_entity_poly.pdbx_seq_one_letter_code
_entity_poly.pdbx_strand_id
1 'polypeptide(L)'
;GWVFGQRAMFGINIFEWFRGGESGFVLCQLLRVYKQVFGVERFEVEPYQYGLDNPDGIASGAFWFYYRFGFRPVDSTLRKLAAAEFEKITKKKTYRSSSKTLLRFTESIIELSLHCSQKVTIEKVTGNISKMIRSRFKGNRLLAEQTCMNSFLDKLKKEKITYNNQTNFTEVALWSMAFDLKQKQELQMLADMAFIKPIDPYRYQALLLKLLRNLT
;
A
#
# COMPACT_ATOMS: atom_id res chain seq x y z
N GLY A 1 5.58 5.71 -4.87
CA GLY A 1 5.11 4.58 -4.05
C GLY A 1 4.51 5.08 -2.75
N TRP A 2 3.86 4.22 -1.97
CA TRP A 2 3.25 4.56 -0.68
C TRP A 2 3.54 3.46 0.35
N VAL A 3 3.44 3.82 1.64
CA VAL A 3 3.50 2.88 2.78
C VAL A 3 2.23 3.05 3.60
N PHE A 4 1.57 1.95 3.93
CA PHE A 4 0.38 1.92 4.77
C PHE A 4 0.42 0.71 5.71
N GLY A 5 0.90 0.94 6.93
CA GLY A 5 1.17 -0.13 7.88
C GLY A 5 2.18 -1.13 7.29
N GLN A 6 1.90 -2.42 7.35
CA GLN A 6 2.76 -3.48 6.84
C GLN A 6 2.75 -3.62 5.30
N ARG A 7 2.05 -2.75 4.57
CA ARG A 7 1.96 -2.80 3.10
C ARG A 7 2.68 -1.62 2.48
N ALA A 8 3.36 -1.85 1.37
CA ALA A 8 3.90 -0.78 0.55
C ALA A 8 3.76 -1.10 -0.93
N MET A 9 3.44 -0.08 -1.70
CA MET A 9 3.52 -0.13 -3.16
C MET A 9 4.72 0.69 -3.60
N PHE A 10 5.55 0.13 -4.47
CA PHE A 10 6.77 0.80 -4.91
C PHE A 10 6.96 0.62 -6.42
N GLY A 11 7.85 1.44 -6.97
CA GLY A 11 8.27 1.36 -8.36
C GLY A 11 9.76 1.67 -8.42
N ILE A 12 10.46 1.01 -9.32
CA ILE A 12 11.87 1.28 -9.59
C ILE A 12 12.04 1.41 -11.10
N ASN A 13 12.84 2.38 -11.52
CA ASN A 13 13.27 2.49 -12.89
C ASN A 13 14.73 2.05 -12.98
N ILE A 14 15.00 1.06 -13.83
CA ILE A 14 16.36 0.55 -14.08
C ILE A 14 16.70 0.92 -15.52
N PHE A 15 17.64 1.87 -15.68
CA PHE A 15 18.17 2.21 -17.00
C PHE A 15 18.80 0.99 -17.66
N GLU A 16 18.73 0.94 -19.00
CA GLU A 16 19.18 -0.20 -19.80
C GLU A 16 20.60 -0.63 -19.45
N TRP A 17 21.53 0.32 -19.28
CA TRP A 17 22.93 0.10 -18.93
C TRP A 17 23.14 -0.65 -17.61
N PHE A 18 22.16 -0.63 -16.70
CA PHE A 18 22.21 -1.29 -15.39
C PHE A 18 21.36 -2.57 -15.30
N ARG A 19 20.71 -2.97 -16.40
CA ARG A 19 19.97 -4.24 -16.47
C ARG A 19 20.95 -5.41 -16.50
N GLY A 20 20.65 -6.47 -15.75
CA GLY A 20 21.51 -7.66 -15.65
C GLY A 20 22.72 -7.52 -14.69
N GLY A 21 23.02 -6.31 -14.21
CA GLY A 21 24.02 -6.04 -13.16
C GLY A 21 23.41 -5.98 -11.76
N GLU A 22 23.87 -5.01 -10.96
CA GLU A 22 23.54 -4.83 -9.53
C GLU A 22 22.10 -4.38 -9.22
N SER A 23 21.26 -4.17 -10.24
CA SER A 23 19.87 -3.72 -10.05
C SER A 23 19.04 -4.65 -9.17
N GLY A 24 19.32 -5.96 -9.24
CA GLY A 24 18.72 -6.94 -8.34
C GLY A 24 19.14 -6.75 -6.87
N PHE A 25 20.43 -6.48 -6.64
CA PHE A 25 20.95 -6.19 -5.30
C PHE A 25 20.32 -4.92 -4.73
N VAL A 26 20.27 -3.84 -5.52
CA VAL A 26 19.65 -2.57 -5.11
C VAL A 26 18.18 -2.76 -4.76
N LEU A 27 17.41 -3.51 -5.56
CA LEU A 27 16.03 -3.86 -5.22
C LEU A 27 15.95 -4.54 -3.85
N CYS A 28 16.77 -5.56 -3.59
CA CYS A 28 16.76 -6.26 -2.31
C CYS A 28 17.13 -5.33 -1.14
N GLN A 29 18.09 -4.42 -1.31
CA GLN A 29 18.44 -3.44 -0.28
C GLN A 29 17.29 -2.47 0.00
N LEU A 30 16.59 -2.00 -1.04
CA LEU A 30 15.42 -1.15 -0.90
C LEU A 30 14.31 -1.85 -0.09
N LEU A 31 13.98 -3.10 -0.45
CA LEU A 31 12.97 -3.90 0.26
C LEU A 31 13.40 -4.14 1.73
N ARG A 32 14.68 -4.41 1.97
CA ARG A 32 15.23 -4.58 3.32
C ARG A 32 15.06 -3.32 4.17
N VAL A 33 15.37 -2.14 3.62
CA VAL A 33 15.18 -0.86 4.32
C VAL A 33 13.71 -0.65 4.66
N TYR A 34 12.79 -0.87 3.72
CA TYR A 34 11.36 -0.70 3.97
C TYR A 34 10.84 -1.64 5.06
N LYS A 35 11.29 -2.90 5.05
CA LYS A 35 10.97 -3.86 6.11
C LYS A 35 11.52 -3.41 7.46
N GLN A 36 12.80 -3.05 7.54
CA GLN A 36 13.47 -2.74 8.81
C GLN A 36 12.98 -1.43 9.42
N VAL A 37 12.76 -0.40 8.58
CA VAL A 37 12.46 0.96 9.04
C VAL A 37 10.97 1.18 9.19
N PHE A 38 10.15 0.63 8.30
CA PHE A 38 8.70 0.85 8.30
C PHE A 38 7.88 -0.38 8.70
N GLY A 39 8.50 -1.54 8.92
CA GLY A 39 7.78 -2.77 9.27
C GLY A 39 6.92 -3.31 8.12
N VAL A 40 7.31 -3.04 6.87
CA VAL A 40 6.62 -3.56 5.69
C VAL A 40 6.86 -5.05 5.54
N GLU A 41 5.78 -5.81 5.40
CA GLU A 41 5.76 -7.26 5.21
C GLU A 41 5.12 -7.70 3.88
N ARG A 42 4.46 -6.77 3.17
CA ARG A 42 3.89 -6.99 1.85
C ARG A 42 4.26 -5.85 0.91
N PHE A 43 4.90 -6.21 -0.19
CA PHE A 43 5.35 -5.29 -1.22
C PHE A 43 4.57 -5.52 -2.50
N GLU A 44 4.07 -4.45 -3.10
CA GLU A 44 3.23 -4.49 -4.30
C GLU A 44 3.87 -3.65 -5.41
N VAL A 45 3.71 -4.12 -6.64
CA VAL A 45 4.21 -3.45 -7.85
C VAL A 45 3.08 -3.34 -8.86
N GLU A 46 2.87 -2.14 -9.37
CA GLU A 46 1.83 -1.86 -10.37
C GLU A 46 2.19 -2.40 -11.75
N PRO A 47 1.20 -2.85 -12.54
CA PRO A 47 1.38 -3.35 -13.90
C PRO A 47 2.22 -2.49 -14.84
N TYR A 48 2.10 -1.17 -14.73
CA TYR A 48 2.87 -0.22 -15.55
C TYR A 48 4.40 -0.40 -15.36
N GLN A 49 4.84 -0.81 -14.16
CA GLN A 49 6.26 -1.03 -13.87
C GLN A 49 6.85 -2.26 -14.58
N TYR A 50 6.02 -3.14 -15.13
CA TYR A 50 6.48 -4.34 -15.83
C TYR A 50 5.76 -4.64 -17.15
N GLY A 51 5.01 -3.67 -17.70
CA GLY A 51 4.61 -3.74 -19.10
C GLY A 51 3.26 -3.12 -19.49
N LEU A 52 2.36 -2.80 -18.54
CA LEU A 52 1.09 -2.16 -18.91
C LEU A 52 1.37 -0.80 -19.54
N ASP A 53 0.93 -0.59 -20.78
CA ASP A 53 1.19 0.65 -21.55
C ASP A 53 2.68 1.03 -21.65
N ASN A 54 3.57 0.05 -21.46
CA ASN A 54 5.02 0.23 -21.45
C ASN A 54 5.68 -0.89 -22.29
N PRO A 55 5.85 -0.68 -23.60
CA PRO A 55 6.47 -1.65 -24.50
C PRO A 55 7.87 -2.09 -24.05
N ASP A 56 8.65 -1.19 -23.43
CA ASP A 56 10.00 -1.51 -22.92
C ASP A 56 9.94 -2.51 -21.75
N GLY A 57 8.92 -2.40 -20.90
CA GLY A 57 8.67 -3.35 -19.82
C GLY A 57 8.40 -4.77 -20.35
N ILE A 58 7.64 -4.88 -21.44
CA ILE A 58 7.38 -6.14 -22.13
C ILE A 58 8.65 -6.66 -22.83
N ALA A 59 9.33 -5.82 -23.60
CA ALA A 59 10.51 -6.21 -24.36
C ALA A 59 11.67 -6.67 -23.45
N SER A 60 11.86 -6.01 -22.31
CA SER A 60 12.87 -6.38 -21.32
C SER A 60 12.51 -7.60 -20.47
N GLY A 61 11.26 -8.07 -20.52
CA GLY A 61 10.78 -9.15 -19.65
C GLY A 61 10.78 -8.76 -18.17
N ALA A 62 10.49 -7.49 -17.85
CA ALA A 62 10.56 -6.93 -16.49
C ALA A 62 9.73 -7.74 -15.46
N PHE A 63 8.62 -8.36 -15.88
CA PHE A 63 7.86 -9.28 -15.04
C PHE A 63 8.74 -10.37 -14.41
N TRP A 64 9.62 -11.00 -15.21
CA TRP A 64 10.49 -12.08 -14.75
C TRP A 64 11.61 -11.57 -13.83
N PHE A 65 11.99 -10.30 -13.95
CA PHE A 65 12.89 -9.65 -12.99
C PHE A 65 12.26 -9.56 -11.60
N TYR A 66 10.98 -9.21 -11.46
CA TYR A 66 10.32 -9.27 -10.16
C TYR A 66 10.07 -10.71 -9.71
N TYR A 67 9.67 -11.59 -10.63
CA TYR A 67 9.36 -12.98 -10.32
C TYR A 67 10.53 -13.73 -9.66
N ARG A 68 11.77 -13.52 -10.12
CA ARG A 68 12.99 -14.12 -9.51
C ARG A 68 13.22 -13.70 -8.05
N PHE A 69 12.68 -12.56 -7.62
CA PHE A 69 12.77 -12.09 -6.22
C PHE A 69 11.54 -12.47 -5.38
N GLY A 70 10.72 -13.39 -5.87
CA GLY A 70 9.60 -13.95 -5.11
C GLY A 70 8.26 -13.24 -5.33
N PHE A 71 8.21 -12.20 -6.17
CA PHE A 71 6.94 -11.55 -6.50
C PHE A 71 6.04 -12.47 -7.34
N ARG A 72 4.74 -12.48 -7.05
CA ARG A 72 3.74 -13.28 -7.76
C ARG A 72 2.50 -12.45 -8.07
N PRO A 73 1.81 -12.69 -9.20
CA PRO A 73 0.50 -12.09 -9.45
C PRO A 73 -0.43 -12.31 -8.26
N VAL A 74 -1.21 -11.30 -7.89
CA VAL A 74 -2.25 -11.43 -6.85
C VAL A 74 -3.42 -12.26 -7.37
N ASP A 75 -3.76 -12.10 -8.65
CA ASP A 75 -4.76 -12.97 -9.29
C ASP A 75 -4.29 -14.42 -9.36
N SER A 76 -5.16 -15.33 -8.89
CA SER A 76 -4.83 -16.76 -8.78
C SER A 76 -4.68 -17.47 -10.14
N THR A 77 -5.39 -17.00 -11.17
CA THR A 77 -5.32 -17.55 -12.53
C THR A 77 -4.00 -17.16 -13.18
N LEU A 78 -3.63 -15.89 -13.08
CA LEU A 78 -2.36 -15.39 -13.60
C LEU A 78 -1.17 -15.97 -12.82
N ARG A 79 -1.33 -16.21 -11.51
CA ARG A 79 -0.31 -16.89 -10.70
C ARG A 79 -0.02 -18.31 -11.20
N LYS A 80 -1.06 -19.09 -11.53
CA LYS A 80 -0.92 -20.42 -12.14
C LYS A 80 -0.28 -20.35 -13.51
N LEU A 81 -0.69 -19.39 -14.35
CA LEU A 81 -0.10 -19.15 -15.66
C LEU A 81 1.40 -18.84 -15.56
N ALA A 82 1.77 -17.95 -14.64
CA ALA A 82 3.17 -17.57 -14.42
C ALA A 82 4.01 -18.76 -13.94
N ALA A 83 3.49 -19.62 -13.06
CA ALA A 83 4.19 -20.83 -12.65
C ALA A 83 4.43 -21.79 -13.83
N ALA A 84 3.42 -22.04 -14.66
CA ALA A 84 3.55 -22.91 -15.84
C ALA A 84 4.53 -22.35 -16.89
N GLU A 85 4.55 -21.03 -17.08
CA GLU A 85 5.53 -20.37 -17.95
C GLU A 85 6.95 -20.46 -17.38
N PHE A 86 7.12 -20.31 -16.07
CA PHE A 86 8.41 -20.45 -15.41
C PHE A 86 8.96 -21.88 -15.55
N GLU A 87 8.11 -22.91 -15.47
CA GLU A 87 8.54 -24.29 -15.75
C GLU A 87 9.12 -24.44 -17.17
N LYS A 88 8.52 -23.79 -18.18
CA LYS A 88 9.07 -23.81 -19.55
C LYS A 88 10.44 -23.12 -19.63
N ILE A 89 10.60 -21.98 -18.95
CA ILE A 89 11.87 -21.25 -18.86
C ILE A 89 12.96 -22.12 -18.22
N THR A 90 12.63 -22.82 -17.13
CA THR A 90 13.60 -23.70 -16.44
C THR A 90 13.99 -24.93 -17.28
N LYS A 91 13.04 -25.50 -18.04
CA LYS A 91 13.30 -26.67 -18.91
C LYS A 91 14.10 -26.31 -20.17
N LYS A 92 13.90 -25.12 -20.75
CA LYS A 92 14.55 -24.70 -22.00
C LYS A 92 15.16 -23.31 -21.84
N LYS A 93 16.48 -23.23 -21.68
CA LYS A 93 17.20 -21.95 -21.49
C LYS A 93 16.98 -20.92 -22.61
N THR A 94 16.70 -21.37 -23.83
CA THR A 94 16.41 -20.51 -24.99
C THR A 94 14.95 -20.08 -25.07
N TYR A 95 14.06 -20.63 -24.24
CA TYR A 95 12.66 -20.25 -24.20
C TYR A 95 12.50 -18.83 -23.62
N ARG A 96 11.60 -18.06 -24.22
CA ARG A 96 11.14 -16.77 -23.72
C ARG A 96 9.62 -16.75 -23.81
N SER A 97 8.96 -16.26 -22.77
CA SER A 97 7.51 -16.02 -22.81
C SER A 97 7.19 -15.01 -23.91
N SER A 98 6.12 -15.26 -24.65
CA SER A 98 5.67 -14.35 -25.70
C SER A 98 5.22 -13.01 -25.13
N SER A 99 5.31 -11.94 -25.92
CA SER A 99 4.76 -10.62 -25.53
C SER A 99 3.28 -10.70 -25.16
N LYS A 100 2.50 -11.54 -25.87
CA LYS A 100 1.09 -11.81 -25.52
C LYS A 100 0.95 -12.37 -24.11
N THR A 101 1.80 -13.30 -23.71
CA THR A 101 1.79 -13.85 -22.35
C THR A 101 2.20 -12.80 -21.32
N LEU A 102 3.23 -12.01 -21.61
CA LEU A 102 3.71 -10.95 -20.71
C LEU A 102 2.65 -9.87 -20.48
N LEU A 103 1.92 -9.48 -21.53
CA LEU A 103 0.77 -8.57 -21.43
C LEU A 103 -0.36 -9.15 -20.56
N ARG A 104 -0.59 -10.46 -20.61
CA ARG A 104 -1.58 -11.06 -19.69
C ARG A 104 -1.18 -10.91 -18.22
N PHE A 105 0.11 -10.94 -17.90
CA PHE A 105 0.55 -10.72 -16.51
C PHE A 105 0.27 -9.30 -16.01
N THR A 106 0.08 -8.33 -16.90
CA THR A 106 -0.23 -6.95 -16.52
C THR A 106 -1.70 -6.74 -16.15
N GLU A 107 -2.55 -7.77 -16.26
CA GLU A 107 -3.95 -7.75 -15.84
C GLU A 107 -4.14 -7.81 -14.31
N SER A 108 -3.06 -7.97 -13.53
CA SER A 108 -3.08 -7.97 -12.06
C SER A 108 -1.79 -7.40 -11.51
N ILE A 109 -1.82 -6.75 -10.35
CA ILE A 109 -0.62 -6.39 -9.59
C ILE A 109 0.18 -7.65 -9.21
N ILE A 110 1.49 -7.49 -8.98
CA ILE A 110 2.32 -8.53 -8.37
C ILE A 110 2.69 -8.14 -6.94
N GLU A 111 2.78 -9.13 -6.06
CA GLU A 111 3.14 -8.93 -4.66
C GLU A 111 4.26 -9.88 -4.21
N LEU A 112 5.10 -9.39 -3.30
CA LEU A 112 5.96 -10.19 -2.43
C LEU A 112 5.38 -10.11 -1.02
N SER A 113 4.94 -11.25 -0.47
CA SER A 113 4.43 -11.36 0.88
C SER A 113 5.40 -12.16 1.74
N LEU A 114 5.84 -11.57 2.86
CA LEU A 114 6.72 -12.20 3.85
C LEU A 114 5.87 -12.81 4.97
N HIS A 115 5.44 -11.99 5.94
CA HIS A 115 4.55 -12.40 7.04
C HIS A 115 3.54 -11.29 7.38
N CYS A 116 2.79 -10.82 6.40
CA CYS A 116 1.83 -9.73 6.60
C CYS A 116 0.61 -10.21 7.41
N SER A 117 0.46 -9.69 8.64
CA SER A 117 -0.67 -9.96 9.54
C SER A 117 -1.75 -8.88 9.52
N GLN A 118 -1.50 -7.76 8.81
CA GLN A 118 -2.42 -6.65 8.72
C GLN A 118 -3.68 -7.01 7.93
N LYS A 119 -4.84 -6.95 8.60
CA LYS A 119 -6.15 -7.18 7.96
C LYS A 119 -6.75 -5.92 7.34
N VAL A 120 -6.51 -4.76 7.94
CA VAL A 120 -7.08 -3.48 7.49
C VAL A 120 -6.21 -2.89 6.39
N THR A 121 -6.81 -2.67 5.22
CA THR A 121 -6.14 -2.15 4.04
C THR A 121 -6.54 -0.70 3.79
N ILE A 122 -5.79 0.01 2.95
CA ILE A 122 -6.15 1.39 2.59
C ILE A 122 -7.51 1.42 1.86
N GLU A 123 -7.79 0.44 1.02
CA GLU A 123 -9.07 0.29 0.31
C GLU A 123 -10.23 0.06 1.29
N LYS A 124 -9.99 -0.70 2.36
CA LYS A 124 -11.00 -0.90 3.41
C LYS A 124 -11.27 0.39 4.18
N VAL A 125 -10.24 1.17 4.49
CA VAL A 125 -10.38 2.48 5.14
C VAL A 125 -11.16 3.44 4.25
N THR A 126 -10.72 3.65 3.01
CA THR A 126 -11.37 4.59 2.08
C THR A 126 -12.78 4.13 1.72
N GLY A 127 -13.00 2.82 1.57
CA GLY A 127 -14.31 2.21 1.36
C GLY A 127 -15.27 2.45 2.53
N ASN A 128 -14.81 2.26 3.77
CA ASN A 128 -15.62 2.52 4.97
C ASN A 128 -15.99 4.01 5.09
N ILE A 129 -15.04 4.92 4.87
CA ILE A 129 -15.30 6.37 4.87
C ILE A 129 -16.33 6.72 3.79
N SER A 130 -16.15 6.21 2.57
CA SER A 130 -17.05 6.48 1.44
C SER A 130 -18.47 5.92 1.69
N LYS A 131 -18.57 4.73 2.30
CA LYS A 131 -19.85 4.14 2.73
C LYS A 131 -20.52 4.99 3.82
N MET A 132 -19.76 5.46 4.81
CA MET A 132 -20.26 6.32 5.87
C MET A 132 -20.77 7.66 5.32
N ILE A 133 -20.02 8.33 4.45
CA ILE A 133 -20.42 9.60 3.83
C ILE A 133 -21.73 9.45 3.03
N ARG A 134 -21.85 8.39 2.22
CA ARG A 134 -23.07 8.13 1.45
C ARG A 134 -24.28 7.85 2.35
N SER A 135 -24.13 7.00 3.36
CA SER A 135 -25.24 6.55 4.19
C SER A 135 -25.67 7.55 5.27
N ARG A 136 -24.72 8.14 6.01
CA ARG A 136 -25.01 9.03 7.14
C ARG A 136 -25.14 10.49 6.75
N PHE A 137 -24.48 10.90 5.67
CA PHE A 137 -24.41 12.31 5.26
C PHE A 137 -25.01 12.56 3.87
N LYS A 138 -25.71 11.57 3.29
CA LYS A 138 -26.34 11.63 1.95
C LYS A 138 -25.35 12.07 0.86
N GLY A 139 -24.07 11.71 0.99
CA GLY A 139 -23.02 12.11 0.06
C GLY A 139 -22.41 13.50 0.31
N ASN A 140 -22.90 14.27 1.27
CA ASN A 140 -22.35 15.59 1.60
C ASN A 140 -21.03 15.44 2.38
N ARG A 141 -19.91 15.59 1.67
CA ARG A 141 -18.56 15.44 2.24
C ARG A 141 -18.19 16.55 3.21
N LEU A 142 -18.52 17.81 2.89
CA LEU A 142 -18.20 18.95 3.77
C LEU A 142 -18.89 18.82 5.12
N LEU A 143 -20.18 18.44 5.11
CA LEU A 143 -20.92 18.17 6.34
C LEU A 143 -20.31 17.00 7.12
N ALA A 144 -19.90 15.94 6.44
CA ALA A 144 -19.24 14.80 7.07
C ALA A 144 -17.94 15.19 7.75
N GLU A 145 -17.07 15.95 7.08
CA GLU A 145 -15.79 16.41 7.62
C GLU A 145 -15.98 17.29 8.86
N GLN A 146 -16.88 18.28 8.79
CA GLN A 146 -17.21 19.16 9.92
C GLN A 146 -17.78 18.37 11.11
N THR A 147 -18.74 17.48 10.85
CA THR A 147 -19.40 16.69 11.90
C THR A 147 -18.44 15.71 12.57
N CYS A 148 -17.62 15.02 11.77
CA CYS A 148 -16.62 14.09 12.28
C CYS A 148 -15.57 14.83 13.10
N MET A 149 -15.09 15.99 12.64
CA MET A 149 -14.12 16.80 13.37
C MET A 149 -14.68 17.21 14.74
N ASN A 150 -15.88 17.78 14.78
CA ASN A 150 -16.51 18.23 16.03
C ASN A 150 -16.71 17.06 17.00
N SER A 151 -17.21 15.92 16.51
CA SER A 151 -17.38 14.72 17.33
C SER A 151 -16.05 14.17 17.85
N PHE A 152 -15.00 14.21 17.04
CA PHE A 152 -13.67 13.73 17.42
C PHE A 152 -13.05 14.61 18.51
N LEU A 153 -13.14 15.93 18.38
CA LEU A 153 -12.68 16.91 19.36
C LEU A 153 -13.41 16.79 20.71
N ASP A 154 -14.72 16.66 20.66
CA ASP A 154 -15.57 16.47 21.84
C ASP A 154 -15.17 15.21 22.61
N LYS A 155 -15.02 14.07 21.91
CA LYS A 155 -14.57 12.81 22.52
C LYS A 155 -13.16 12.90 23.13
N LEU A 156 -12.28 13.72 22.56
CA LEU A 156 -10.95 13.98 23.10
C LEU A 156 -10.94 14.98 24.28
N LYS A 157 -12.08 15.62 24.57
CA LYS A 157 -12.20 16.73 25.53
C LYS A 157 -11.19 17.85 25.23
N LYS A 158 -11.03 18.21 23.95
CA LYS A 158 -10.13 19.29 23.50
C LYS A 158 -10.94 20.38 22.82
N GLU A 159 -10.75 21.62 23.25
CA GLU A 159 -11.53 22.75 22.75
C GLU A 159 -11.15 23.12 21.31
N LYS A 160 -9.86 23.16 20.97
CA LYS A 160 -9.37 23.48 19.62
C LYS A 160 -8.02 22.83 19.31
N ILE A 161 -7.78 22.51 18.04
CA ILE A 161 -6.46 22.17 17.49
C ILE A 161 -5.94 23.39 16.73
N THR A 162 -4.67 23.72 16.89
CA THR A 162 -4.02 24.83 16.18
C THR A 162 -4.14 24.64 14.65
N TYR A 163 -4.48 25.72 13.94
CA TYR A 163 -4.89 25.75 12.52
C TYR A 163 -3.97 25.00 11.54
N ASN A 164 -2.67 24.89 11.84
CA ASN A 164 -1.66 24.33 10.93
C ASN A 164 -1.81 22.82 10.63
N ASN A 165 -2.71 22.07 11.28
CA ASN A 165 -2.90 20.63 11.08
C ASN A 165 -4.32 20.20 10.67
N GLN A 166 -5.18 21.12 10.23
CA GLN A 166 -6.62 20.85 10.04
C GLN A 166 -6.89 19.64 9.12
N THR A 167 -6.19 19.52 7.98
CA THR A 167 -6.38 18.41 7.04
C THR A 167 -6.05 17.05 7.66
N ASN A 168 -4.93 16.93 8.38
CA ASN A 168 -4.53 15.67 9.03
C ASN A 168 -5.53 15.26 10.11
N PHE A 169 -6.07 16.22 10.86
CA PHE A 169 -7.08 15.95 11.86
C PHE A 169 -8.43 15.56 11.24
N THR A 170 -8.79 16.15 10.10
CA THR A 170 -10.00 15.77 9.37
C THR A 170 -9.93 14.32 8.91
N GLU A 171 -8.78 13.88 8.39
CA GLU A 171 -8.56 12.48 8.00
C GLU A 171 -8.80 11.53 9.17
N VAL A 172 -8.14 11.74 10.31
CA VAL A 172 -8.27 10.83 11.46
C VAL A 172 -9.64 10.92 12.12
N ALA A 173 -10.31 12.07 12.06
CA ALA A 173 -11.68 12.22 12.53
C ALA A 173 -12.65 11.37 11.68
N LEU A 174 -12.50 11.38 10.35
CA LEU A 174 -13.26 10.50 9.45
C LEU A 174 -12.98 9.02 9.76
N TRP A 175 -11.74 8.65 10.04
CA TRP A 175 -11.40 7.28 10.46
C TRP A 175 -12.11 6.90 11.76
N SER A 176 -12.06 7.78 12.77
CA SER A 176 -12.67 7.51 14.07
C SER A 176 -14.16 7.17 13.95
N MET A 177 -14.90 7.86 13.08
CA MET A 177 -16.31 7.62 12.87
C MET A 177 -16.57 6.43 11.95
N ALA A 178 -15.76 6.25 10.90
CA ALA A 178 -15.91 5.14 9.95
C ALA A 178 -15.63 3.77 10.59
N PHE A 179 -14.79 3.71 11.62
CA PHE A 179 -14.50 2.50 12.40
C PHE A 179 -15.21 2.45 13.76
N ASP A 180 -16.11 3.40 14.06
CA ASP A 180 -16.82 3.52 15.35
C ASP A 180 -15.90 3.45 16.58
N LEU A 181 -14.76 4.14 16.52
CA LEU A 181 -13.78 4.14 17.60
C LEU A 181 -14.29 4.95 18.80
N LYS A 182 -14.29 4.30 19.95
CA LYS A 182 -14.79 4.83 21.23
C LYS A 182 -13.74 4.82 22.33
N GLN A 183 -12.71 3.98 22.21
CA GLN A 183 -11.72 3.87 23.25
C GLN A 183 -10.84 5.12 23.26
N LYS A 184 -10.69 5.72 24.45
CA LYS A 184 -9.85 6.93 24.64
C LYS A 184 -8.44 6.74 24.09
N GLN A 185 -7.87 5.53 24.26
CA GLN A 185 -6.53 5.21 23.77
C GLN A 185 -6.43 5.29 22.23
N GLU A 186 -7.40 4.75 21.50
CA GLU A 186 -7.41 4.75 20.03
C GLU A 186 -7.60 6.16 19.47
N LEU A 187 -8.49 6.94 20.09
CA LEU A 187 -8.74 8.33 19.73
C LEU A 187 -7.49 9.19 19.98
N GLN A 188 -6.80 8.97 21.10
CA GLN A 188 -5.55 9.66 21.38
C GLN A 188 -4.46 9.28 20.37
N MET A 189 -4.34 8.00 20.01
CA MET A 189 -3.40 7.56 18.98
C MET A 189 -3.67 8.20 17.62
N LEU A 190 -4.94 8.33 17.22
CA LEU A 190 -5.34 9.05 16.01
C LEU A 190 -4.93 10.53 16.06
N ALA A 191 -5.13 11.19 17.20
CA ALA A 191 -4.71 12.58 17.40
C ALA A 191 -3.18 12.73 17.31
N ASP A 192 -2.43 11.83 17.94
CA ASP A 192 -0.97 11.82 17.90
C ASP A 192 -0.47 11.57 16.48
N MET A 193 -1.12 10.66 15.73
CA MET A 193 -0.84 10.42 14.31
C MET A 193 -1.04 11.69 13.48
N ALA A 194 -2.18 12.39 13.64
CA ALA A 194 -2.44 13.61 12.89
C ALA A 194 -1.42 14.73 13.17
N PHE A 195 -0.96 14.83 14.42
CA PHE A 195 0.06 15.79 14.82
C PHE A 195 1.45 15.45 14.28
N ILE A 196 1.84 14.17 14.32
CA ILE A 196 3.21 13.76 13.98
C ILE A 196 3.42 13.52 12.48
N LYS A 197 2.35 13.31 11.70
CA LYS A 197 2.40 13.01 10.26
C LYS A 197 3.32 13.94 9.43
N PRO A 198 3.32 15.28 9.62
CA PRO A 198 4.21 16.17 8.87
C PRO A 198 5.61 16.32 9.49
N ILE A 199 5.87 15.74 10.67
CA ILE A 199 7.09 15.98 11.46
C ILE A 199 8.00 14.76 11.45
N ASP A 200 7.44 13.58 11.76
CA ASP A 200 8.21 12.34 11.94
C ASP A 200 7.43 11.16 11.33
N PRO A 201 7.77 10.76 10.09
CA PRO A 201 7.11 9.66 9.39
C PRO A 201 7.36 8.30 10.05
N TYR A 202 8.45 8.13 10.80
CA TYR A 202 8.77 6.87 11.48
C TYR A 202 7.88 6.69 12.70
N ARG A 203 7.71 7.75 13.49
CA ARG A 203 6.78 7.73 14.63
C ARG A 203 5.33 7.66 14.19
N TYR A 204 4.96 8.32 13.09
CA TYR A 204 3.65 8.14 12.45
C TYR A 204 3.40 6.67 12.11
N GLN A 205 4.36 6.02 11.45
CA GLN A 205 4.25 4.62 11.05
C GLN A 205 4.14 3.69 12.27
N ALA A 206 4.92 3.93 13.34
CA ALA A 206 4.84 3.15 14.57
C ALA A 206 3.45 3.23 15.22
N LEU A 207 2.85 4.42 15.27
CA LEU A 207 1.48 4.61 15.77
C LEU A 207 0.44 3.94 14.87
N LEU A 208 0.58 4.08 13.55
CA LEU A 208 -0.32 3.45 12.57
C LEU A 208 -0.29 1.92 12.72
N LEU A 209 0.88 1.30 12.80
CA LEU A 209 1.02 -0.15 13.00
C LEU A 209 0.33 -0.62 14.28
N LYS A 210 0.45 0.14 15.37
CA LYS A 210 -0.22 -0.17 16.63
C LYS A 210 -1.74 -0.04 16.50
N LEU A 211 -2.23 1.02 15.84
CA LEU A 211 -3.67 1.22 15.63
C LEU A 211 -4.26 0.08 14.81
N LEU A 212 -3.63 -0.26 13.69
CA LEU A 212 -4.14 -1.30 12.77
C LEU A 212 -4.19 -2.69 13.41
N ARG A 213 -3.37 -2.96 14.43
CA ARG A 213 -3.45 -4.19 15.24
C ARG A 213 -4.65 -4.22 16.19
N ASN A 214 -5.16 -3.06 16.60
CA ASN A 214 -6.34 -2.98 17.47
C ASN A 214 -7.65 -3.10 16.69
N LEU A 215 -7.64 -2.74 15.39
CA LEU A 215 -8.81 -2.78 14.50
C LEU A 215 -9.14 -4.18 13.94
N THR A 216 -8.51 -5.25 14.44
CA THR A 216 -8.62 -6.63 13.94
C THR A 216 -9.51 -7.53 14.77
#